data_AF-A0A3S4J217-F1
#
_entry.id   AF-A0A3S4J217-F1
#
_cell.length_a   1.000
_cell.length_b   1.000
_cell.length_c   1.000
_cell.angle_alpha   90.00
_cell.angle_beta   90.00
_cell.angle_gamma   90.00
#
_symmetry.space_group_name_H-M   'P 1'
#
loop_
_entity.id
_entity.type
_entity.pdbx_description
1 polymer ?
#
loop_
_entity_poly.entity_id
_entity_poly.type
_entity_poly.pdbx_seq_one_letter_code
_entity_poly.pdbx_strand_id
1 'polypeptide(L)' 'MENCPVPMRRVGVKERYGQVGTQDFLQQEYGLTAEAIVEAAKSLL' A
#
# COMPACT_ATOMS: atom_id res chain seq x y z
N MET A 1 -6.23 -7.15 -16.18
CA MET A 1 -5.55 -8.42 -16.55
C MET A 1 -4.06 -8.17 -16.50
N GLU A 2 -3.36 -8.81 -15.57
CA GLU A 2 -1.89 -8.83 -15.49
C GLU A 2 -1.38 -9.85 -16.54
N ASN A 3 -1.31 -9.44 -17.81
CA ASN A 3 -1.10 -10.34 -18.95
C ASN A 3 0.39 -10.70 -19.18
N CYS A 4 1.28 -10.21 -18.32
CA CYS A 4 2.71 -10.50 -18.32
C CYS A 4 3.11 -10.90 -16.90
N PRO A 5 3.62 -12.11 -16.66
CA PRO A 5 3.97 -12.57 -15.31
C PRO A 5 5.23 -11.83 -14.82
N VAL A 6 5.01 -10.77 -14.06
CA VAL A 6 6.04 -10.01 -13.34
C VAL A 6 5.69 -9.99 -11.86
N PRO A 7 6.68 -9.94 -10.95
CA PRO A 7 6.42 -9.75 -9.53
C PRO A 7 5.58 -8.50 -9.32
N MET A 8 4.38 -8.66 -8.74
CA MET A 8 3.46 -7.56 -8.48
C MET A 8 2.98 -7.60 -7.03
N ARG A 9 2.99 -6.43 -6.38
CA ARG A 9 2.46 -6.22 -5.02
C ARG A 9 1.41 -5.12 -5.06
N ARG A 10 0.23 -5.41 -4.54
CA ARG A 10 -0.87 -4.43 -4.44
C ARG A 10 -0.69 -3.60 -3.17
N VAL A 11 -0.70 -2.28 -3.30
CA VAL A 11 -0.69 -1.34 -2.18
C VAL A 11 -2.09 -0.75 -2.04
N GLY A 12 -2.66 -0.86 -0.84
CA GLY A 12 -4.03 -0.46 -0.56
C GLY A 12 -4.43 -0.78 0.89
N VAL A 13 -5.65 -0.41 1.25
CA VAL A 13 -6.20 -0.68 2.58
C VAL A 13 -6.39 -2.19 2.75
N LYS A 14 -5.68 -2.77 3.73
CA LYS A 14 -5.76 -4.20 4.05
C LYS A 14 -7.03 -4.50 4.84
N GLU A 15 -8.09 -4.94 4.15
CA GLU A 15 -9.32 -5.54 4.72
C GLU A 15 -9.77 -4.96 6.07
N ARG A 16 -9.76 -3.62 6.19
CA ARG A 16 -10.14 -2.89 7.39
C ARG A 16 -11.19 -1.85 7.03
N TYR A 17 -12.17 -1.67 7.92
CA TYR A 17 -13.11 -0.57 7.81
C TYR A 17 -12.37 0.78 7.93
N GLY A 18 -12.89 1.79 7.23
CA GLY A 18 -12.39 3.16 7.30
C GLY A 18 -12.46 3.71 8.72
N GLN A 19 -11.42 4.43 9.13
CA GLN A 19 -11.40 5.18 10.38
C GLN A 19 -11.57 6.67 10.10
N VAL A 20 -12.17 7.40 11.05
CA VAL A 20 -12.27 8.87 10.97
C VAL A 20 -11.04 9.46 11.64
N GLY A 21 -10.27 10.25 10.90
CA GLY A 21 -9.04 10.85 11.38
C GLY A 21 -8.48 11.84 10.35
N THR A 22 -7.33 12.45 10.67
CA THR A 22 -6.62 13.30 9.71
C THR A 22 -6.03 12.46 8.59
N GLN A 23 -5.92 13.05 7.39
CA GLN A 23 -5.42 12.34 6.22
C GLN A 23 -4.00 11.77 6.45
N ASP A 24 -3.14 12.49 7.16
CA ASP A 24 -1.77 12.05 7.46
C ASP A 24 -1.75 10.82 8.37
N PHE A 25 -2.60 10.81 9.41
CA PHE A 25 -2.73 9.66 10.30
C PHE A 25 -3.25 8.43 9.55
N LEU A 26 -4.29 8.60 8.73
CA LEU A 26 -4.87 7.50 7.97
C LEU A 26 -3.88 6.96 6.92
N GLN A 27 -3.12 7.83 6.25
CA GLN A 27 -2.07 7.39 5.32
C GLN A 27 -0.99 6.55 6.00
N GLN A 28 -0.57 6.92 7.21
CA GLN A 28 0.38 6.12 7.99
C GLN A 28 -0.23 4.79 8.44
N GLU A 29 -1.42 4.81 9.04
CA GLU A 29 -2.11 3.63 9.56
C GLU A 29 -2.37 2.58 8.45
N TYR A 30 -2.76 3.03 7.26
CA TYR A 30 -3.02 2.14 6.13
C TYR A 30 -1.78 1.82 5.28
N GLY A 31 -0.60 2.34 5.63
CA GLY A 31 0.63 2.12 4.87
C GLY A 31 0.55 2.69 3.44
N LEU A 32 -0.17 3.78 3.26
CA LEU A 32 -0.33 4.51 2.00
C LEU A 32 0.68 5.66 1.86
N THR A 33 1.80 5.60 2.60
CA THR A 33 2.87 6.59 2.53
C THR A 33 3.86 6.25 1.41
N ALA A 34 4.60 7.27 0.94
CA ALA A 34 5.64 7.08 -0.06
C ALA A 34 6.71 6.06 0.40
N GLU A 35 7.08 6.10 1.68
CA GLU A 35 8.02 5.15 2.28
C GLU A 35 7.51 3.71 2.21
N ALA A 36 6.25 3.47 2.56
CA ALA A 36 5.63 2.16 2.51
C ALA A 36 5.51 1.62 1.07
N ILE A 37 5.26 2.50 0.10
CA ILE A 37 5.23 2.14 -1.33
C ILE A 37 6.64 1.72 -1.80
N VAL A 38 7.68 2.46 -1.40
CA VAL A 38 9.07 2.15 -1.77
C VAL A 38 9.54 0.85 -1.13
N GLU A 39 9.20 0.59 0.14
CA GLU A 39 9.43 -0.69 0.81
C GLU A 39 8.74 -1.84 0.06
N ALA A 40 7.46 -1.66 -0.30
CA ALA A 40 6.72 -2.65 -1.07
C ALA A 40 7.35 -2.91 -2.45
N ALA A 41 7.87 -1.90 -3.12
CA ALA A 41 8.58 -2.05 -4.38
C ALA A 41 9.92 -2.79 -4.22
N LYS A 42 10.72 -2.45 -3.18
CA LYS A 42 11.99 -3.13 -2.89
C LYS A 42 11.81 -4.60 -2.54
N SER A 43 10.71 -4.94 -1.86
CA SER A 43 10.39 -6.32 -1.49
C SER A 43 9.98 -7.23 -2.65
N LEU A 44 9.87 -6.69 -3.87
CA LEU A 44 9.64 -7.44 -5.12
C LEU A 44 10.93 -7.76 -5.88
N LEU A 45 12.07 -7.19 -5.46
CA LEU A 45 13.41 -7.51 -5.96
C LEU A 45 13.94 -8.78 -5.25
#